data_AF-A0A4V1M0G6-F1
#
_entry.id   AF-A0A4V1M0G6-F1
#
_cell.length_a   1.000
_cell.length_b   1.000
_cell.length_c   1.000
_cell.angle_alpha   90.00
_cell.angle_beta   90.00
_cell.angle_gamma   90.00
#
_symmetry.space_group_name_H-M   'P 1'
#
loop_
_entity.id
_entity.type
_entity.pdbx_description
1 polymer ?
#
loop_
_entity_poly.entity_id
_entity_poly.type
_entity_poly.pdbx_seq_one_letter_code
_entity_poly.pdbx_strand_id
1 'polypeptide(L)'
;MENLFVYVVMFILLLGVILLLFKKSSINQKPSYLKKEEISKKYEYELLKLISTYEKDETLLKEKKLEFIKQANAELNNNIFFDESEIKALISRLASL
;
A
#
# COMPACT_ATOMS: atom_id res chain seq x y z
N MET A 1 -28.77 46.05 -22.25
CA MET A 1 -29.11 44.61 -22.16
C MET A 1 -27.92 43.74 -22.55
N GLU A 2 -27.20 44.06 -23.63
CA GLU A 2 -26.04 43.28 -24.11
C GLU A 2 -24.89 43.19 -23.09
N ASN A 3 -24.52 44.30 -22.45
CA ASN A 3 -23.43 44.29 -21.45
C ASN A 3 -23.75 43.45 -20.21
N LEU A 4 -25.03 43.41 -19.80
CA LEU A 4 -25.48 42.58 -18.67
C LEU A 4 -25.28 41.10 -18.96
N PHE A 5 -25.59 40.67 -20.18
CA PHE A 5 -25.40 39.28 -20.61
C PHE A 5 -23.92 38.88 -20.57
N VAL A 6 -23.02 39.76 -21.03
CA VAL A 6 -21.57 39.52 -21.00
C VAL A 6 -21.06 39.36 -19.57
N TYR A 7 -21.48 40.22 -18.63
CA TYR A 7 -21.06 40.11 -17.23
C TYR A 7 -21.55 38.82 -16.56
N VAL A 8 -22.77 38.38 -16.86
CA VAL A 8 -23.33 37.13 -16.33
C VAL A 8 -22.55 35.92 -16.84
N VAL A 9 -22.23 35.87 -18.13
CA VAL A 9 -21.44 34.77 -18.71
C VAL A 9 -20.02 34.75 -18.11
N MET A 10 -19.40 35.91 -17.93
CA MET A 10 -18.06 36.02 -17.35
C MET A 10 -18.04 35.55 -15.88
N PHE A 11 -19.08 35.89 -15.11
CA PHE A 11 -19.24 35.43 -13.73
C PHE A 11 -19.42 33.91 -13.62
N ILE A 12 -20.19 33.29 -14.52
CA ILE A 12 -20.38 31.84 -14.57
C ILE A 12 -19.06 31.12 -14.91
N LEU A 13 -18.30 31.65 -15.86
CA LEU A 13 -16.98 31.11 -16.19
C LEU A 13 -16.00 31.21 -15.02
N LEU A 14 -15.99 32.35 -14.31
CA LEU A 14 -15.16 32.55 -13.13
C LEU A 14 -15.51 31.55 -12.02
N LEU A 15 -16.81 31.36 -11.75
CA LEU A 15 -17.31 30.36 -10.80
C LEU A 15 -16.91 28.94 -11.20
N GLY A 16 -16.99 28.60 -12.49
CA GLY A 16 -16.56 27.30 -13.01
C GLY A 16 -15.07 27.03 -12.75
N VAL A 17 -14.21 28.02 -12.99
CA VAL A 17 -12.77 27.92 -12.73
C VAL A 17 -12.50 27.78 -11.23
N ILE A 18 -13.15 28.58 -10.38
CA ILE A 18 -13.04 28.49 -8.93
C ILE A 18 -13.47 27.10 -8.46
N LEU A 19 -14.60 26.57 -8.90
CA LEU A 19 -15.05 25.23 -8.52
C LEU A 19 -14.08 24.12 -8.95
N LEU A 20 -13.43 24.26 -10.11
CA LEU A 20 -12.40 23.32 -10.57
C LEU A 20 -11.12 23.40 -9.72
N LEU A 21 -10.70 24.61 -9.30
CA LEU A 21 -9.52 24.81 -8.44
C LEU A 21 -9.77 24.36 -6.99
N PHE A 22 -11.00 24.53 -6.49
CA PHE A 22 -11.41 24.14 -5.14
C PHE A 22 -11.86 22.67 -5.04
N LYS A 23 -11.93 21.95 -6.17
CA LYS A 23 -12.06 20.49 -6.19
C LYS A 23 -10.74 19.89 -5.68
N LYS A 24 -10.53 19.95 -4.36
CA LYS A 24 -9.54 19.13 -3.68
C LYS A 24 -9.81 17.70 -4.07
N SER A 25 -8.88 17.11 -4.82
CA SER A 25 -8.78 15.67 -4.90
C SER A 25 -8.55 15.19 -3.47
N SER A 26 -9.61 14.80 -2.76
CA SER A 26 -9.47 14.07 -1.50
C SER A 26 -8.94 12.70 -1.89
N ILE A 27 -7.65 12.64 -2.20
CA ILE A 27 -6.99 11.36 -2.30
C ILE A 27 -7.03 10.84 -0.88
N ASN A 28 -7.97 9.91 -0.61
CA ASN A 28 -8.01 9.07 0.57
C ASN A 28 -6.78 8.14 0.55
N GLN A 29 -5.59 8.73 0.52
CA GLN A 29 -4.35 8.04 0.78
C GLN A 29 -4.37 7.72 2.26
N LYS A 30 -4.79 6.50 2.60
CA LYS A 30 -4.58 5.94 3.93
C LYS A 30 -3.13 6.27 4.36
N PRO A 31 -2.93 6.73 5.61
CA PRO A 31 -1.61 6.99 6.14
C PRO A 31 -0.63 5.85 5.83
N SER A 32 0.60 6.19 5.45
CA SER A 32 1.65 5.22 5.09
C SER A 32 1.83 4.14 6.17
N TYR A 33 1.73 4.51 7.45
CA TYR A 33 1.83 3.58 8.58
C TYR A 33 0.76 2.47 8.57
N LEU A 34 -0.48 2.78 8.17
CA LEU A 34 -1.55 1.78 8.09
C LEU A 34 -1.28 0.78 6.96
N LYS A 35 -0.72 1.25 5.85
CA LYS A 35 -0.34 0.38 4.72
C LYS A 35 0.81 -0.55 5.11
N LYS A 36 1.81 -0.07 5.87
CA LYS A 36 2.91 -0.90 6.37
C LYS A 36 2.42 -2.04 7.28
N GLU A 37 1.51 -1.73 8.18
CA GLU A 37 0.96 -2.70 9.12
C GLU A 37 0.08 -3.75 8.41
N GLU A 38 -0.76 -3.31 7.47
CA GLU A 38 -1.55 -4.21 6.62
C GLU A 38 -0.64 -5.16 5.82
N ILE A 39 0.45 -4.66 5.24
CA ILE A 39 1.41 -5.48 4.48
C ILE A 39 2.13 -6.49 5.40
N SER A 40 2.56 -6.06 6.59
CA SER A 40 3.25 -6.93 7.54
C SER A 40 2.35 -8.08 7.99
N LYS A 41 1.11 -7.78 8.39
CA LYS A 41 0.12 -8.81 8.80
C LYS A 41 -0.21 -9.78 7.67
N LYS A 42 -0.24 -9.31 6.43
CA LYS A 42 -0.47 -10.18 5.26
C LYS A 42 0.63 -11.23 5.13
N TYR A 43 1.91 -10.84 5.16
CA TYR A 43 3.02 -11.79 5.05
C TYR A 43 3.09 -12.75 6.24
N GLU A 44 2.79 -12.28 7.46
CA GLU A 44 2.70 -13.15 8.64
C GLU A 44 1.60 -14.21 8.47
N TYR A 45 0.41 -13.81 8.02
CA TYR A 45 -0.70 -14.73 7.79
C TYR A 45 -0.39 -15.75 6.69
N GLU A 46 0.21 -15.32 5.59
CA GLU A 46 0.60 -16.21 4.49
C GLU A 46 1.65 -17.23 4.94
N LEU A 47 2.64 -16.81 5.75
CA LEU A 47 3.63 -17.71 6.32
C LEU A 47 2.99 -18.73 7.27
N LEU A 48 2.10 -18.29 8.17
CA LEU A 48 1.39 -19.19 9.08
C LEU A 48 0.52 -20.20 8.33
N LYS A 49 -0.12 -19.76 7.24
CA LYS A 49 -0.89 -20.65 6.37
C LYS A 49 0.01 -21.68 5.69
N LEU A 50 1.19 -21.27 5.22
CA LEU A 50 2.19 -22.17 4.66
C LEU A 50 2.67 -23.18 5.69
N ILE A 51 2.96 -22.73 6.92
CA ILE A 51 3.33 -23.61 8.05
C ILE A 51 2.24 -24.65 8.31
N SER A 52 0.99 -24.22 8.44
CA SER A 52 -0.15 -25.13 8.65
C SER A 52 -0.35 -26.11 7.49
N THR A 53 -0.06 -25.69 6.25
CA THR A 53 -0.22 -26.55 5.07
C THR A 53 0.84 -27.67 5.03
N TYR A 54 2.06 -27.38 5.47
CA TYR A 54 3.19 -28.30 5.41
C TYR A 54 3.63 -28.83 6.78
N GLU A 55 2.79 -28.69 7.82
CA GLU A 55 3.11 -29.09 9.21
C GLU A 55 3.53 -30.56 9.34
N LYS A 56 3.10 -31.41 8.40
CA LYS A 56 3.33 -32.86 8.38
C LYS A 56 4.63 -33.26 7.69
N ASP A 57 5.28 -32.35 6.98
CA ASP A 57 6.54 -32.59 6.28
C ASP A 57 7.54 -31.47 6.61
N GLU A 58 8.34 -31.70 7.65
CA GLU A 58 9.28 -30.71 8.18
C GLU A 58 10.35 -30.30 7.17
N THR A 59 10.74 -31.23 6.28
CA THR A 59 11.72 -30.99 5.22
C THR A 59 11.17 -30.05 4.16
N LEU A 60 9.97 -30.36 3.66
CA LEU A 60 9.28 -29.55 2.67
C LEU A 60 8.87 -28.19 3.25
N LEU A 61 8.49 -28.16 4.54
CA LEU A 61 8.18 -26.94 5.26
C LEU A 61 9.38 -25.98 5.30
N LYS A 62 10.57 -26.49 5.66
CA LYS A 62 11.80 -25.65 5.70
C LYS A 62 12.14 -25.09 4.33
N GLU A 63 12.03 -25.90 3.28
CA GLU A 63 12.28 -25.46 1.90
C GLU A 63 11.29 -24.37 1.47
N LYS A 64 9.99 -24.61 1.66
CA LYS A 64 8.92 -23.68 1.29
C LYS A 64 8.95 -22.39 2.10
N LYS A 65 9.29 -22.46 3.39
CA LYS A 65 9.50 -21.29 4.24
C LYS A 65 10.67 -20.44 3.75
N LEU A 66 11.78 -21.07 3.37
CA LEU A 66 12.95 -20.35 2.85
C LEU A 66 12.64 -19.68 1.50
N GLU A 67 11.94 -20.39 0.61
CA GLU A 67 11.47 -19.87 -0.68
C GLU A 67 10.57 -18.64 -0.49
N PHE A 68 9.59 -18.76 0.41
CA PHE A 68 8.67 -17.66 0.75
C PHE A 68 9.40 -16.44 1.29
N ILE A 69 10.34 -16.61 2.24
CA ILE A 69 11.11 -15.50 2.82
C ILE A 69 11.94 -14.79 1.75
N LYS A 70 12.57 -15.53 0.83
CA LYS A 70 13.34 -14.94 -0.29
C LYS A 70 12.44 -14.11 -1.21
N GLN A 71 11.26 -14.63 -1.54
CA GLN A 71 10.30 -13.93 -2.36
C GLN A 71 9.77 -12.67 -1.66
N ALA A 72 9.34 -12.79 -0.41
CA ALA A 72 8.86 -11.67 0.40
C ALA A 72 9.92 -10.57 0.50
N ASN A 73 11.19 -10.92 0.68
CA ASN A 73 12.28 -9.95 0.70
C ASN A 73 12.42 -9.21 -0.64
N ALA A 74 12.36 -9.92 -1.78
CA ALA A 74 12.43 -9.28 -3.09
C ALA A 74 11.23 -8.35 -3.36
N GLU A 75 10.03 -8.75 -2.97
CA GLU A 75 8.81 -7.95 -3.12
C GLU A 75 8.81 -6.71 -2.23
N LEU A 76 9.26 -6.85 -0.97
CA LEU A 76 9.35 -5.75 -0.02
C LEU A 76 10.42 -4.72 -0.42
N ASN A 77 11.53 -5.15 -1.01
CA ASN A 77 12.57 -4.23 -1.51
C ASN A 77 12.09 -3.36 -2.68
N ASN A 78 11.06 -3.81 -3.41
CA ASN A 78 10.43 -3.01 -4.47
C ASN A 78 9.25 -2.17 -3.96
N ASN A 79 8.97 -2.21 -2.65
CA ASN A 79 7.82 -1.54 -2.06
C ASN A 79 8.18 -0.15 -1.54
N ILE A 80 7.43 0.87 -1.96
CA ILE A 80 7.65 2.28 -1.56
C ILE A 80 7.36 2.57 -0.08
N PHE A 81 6.76 1.64 0.65
CA PHE A 81 6.35 1.82 2.04
C PHE A 81 7.40 1.33 3.04
N PHE A 82 8.44 0.62 2.61
CA PHE A 82 9.42 0.04 3.53
C PHE A 82 10.84 0.54 3.25
N ASP A 83 11.53 0.95 4.30
CA ASP A 83 12.96 1.20 4.26
C ASP A 83 13.75 -0.11 4.41
N GLU A 84 14.98 -0.16 3.92
CA GLU A 84 15.83 -1.36 3.99
C GLU A 84 15.97 -1.92 5.42
N SER A 85 16.02 -1.05 6.42
CA SER A 85 16.07 -1.43 7.84
C SER A 85 14.77 -2.09 8.33
N GLU A 86 13.62 -1.58 7.88
CA GLU A 86 12.30 -2.11 8.20
C GLU A 86 12.08 -3.47 7.53
N ILE A 87 12.55 -3.63 6.29
CA ILE A 87 12.52 -4.90 5.56
C ILE A 87 13.32 -5.96 6.32
N LYS A 88 14.57 -5.64 6.72
CA LYS A 88 15.40 -6.56 7.52
C LYS A 88 14.70 -6.96 8.82
N ALA A 89 14.07 -6.01 9.51
CA ALA A 89 13.33 -6.29 10.74
C ALA A 89 12.07 -7.15 10.52
N LEU A 90 11.37 -6.98 9.39
CA LEU A 90 10.21 -7.81 9.04
C LEU A 90 10.63 -9.22 8.63
N ILE A 91 11.65 -9.35 7.78
CA ILE A 91 12.19 -10.65 7.35
C ILE A 91 12.75 -11.43 8.54
N SER A 92 13.43 -10.77 9.48
CA SER A 92 13.90 -11.41 10.72
C SER A 92 12.75 -11.93 11.58
N ARG A 93 11.64 -11.17 11.68
CA ARG A 93 10.42 -11.63 12.36
C ARG A 93 9.80 -12.84 11.67
N LEU A 94 9.65 -12.81 10.35
CA LEU A 94 9.13 -13.94 9.55
C LEU A 94 10.02 -15.19 9.67
N ALA A 95 11.34 -15.02 9.71
CA ALA A 95 12.25 -16.15 9.91
C ALA A 95 12.09 -16.81 11.29
N SER A 96 11.72 -16.03 12.31
CA SER A 96 11.60 -16.46 13.70
C SER A 96 10.24 -17.09 14.06
N LEU A 97 9.23 -16.93 13.20
CA LEU A 97 7.91 -17.60 13.29
C LEU A 97 7.99 -19.07 12.92
#